data_AF-A0A1F8AHN6-F1
#
_entry.id   AF-A0A1F8AHN6-F1
#
_cell.length_a   1.000
_cell.length_b   1.000
_cell.length_c   1.000
_cell.angle_alpha   90.00
_cell.angle_beta   90.00
_cell.angle_gamma   90.00
#
_symmetry.space_group_name_H-M   'P 1'
#
loop_
_entity.id
_entity.type
_entity.pdbx_description
1 polymer ?
#
loop_
_entity_poly.entity_id
_entity_poly.type
_entity_poly.pdbx_seq_one_letter_code
_entity_poly.pdbx_strand_id
1 'polypeptide(L)'
;FFAVYINGAQGSRTTMSDDEADPELLALLRKSLGLGGGAANPRAAETKVLENAQYVFDNAIDVALNPSKTKEAAETIWRLMQKKEYSTQTWSEHELHPKAKDESTVDFIFAMDLLNFSFWSERPEEKRFAIEYRGRKWTGYWSLVAALQRALDEEIPITSPYFWVNEDECSESLLKHVFRSVTDEEIPLLQDRLQCLREAGRVLCEDFEGSFVNCIYNANYSAASLVNLMAESFPCFRDETSFQGRRVRLYKRAQILVADLWACFNGEGLGEFHDIDKITMFADYRIPQILNQLGCLMYSPPLESHIRDLKPIPSGSTWEVELRATSIWCVELIRREIERNHPDTKPKIKPIQSNGHVASVDRRQSLTTSALDEQRKCTTQKHITQTSPAKPASSGVNAILIDFFLYDTMKELERDGKEQIPHHRTRSIWY
;
A
#
# COMPACT_ATOMS: atom_id res chain seq x y z
N PHE A 1 63.80 24.00 -39.78
CA PHE A 1 64.29 23.82 -41.16
C PHE A 1 63.39 22.79 -41.85
N PHE A 2 62.88 23.17 -43.01
CA PHE A 2 62.02 22.45 -43.96
C PHE A 2 60.53 22.26 -43.66
N ALA A 3 59.78 23.04 -44.42
CA ALA A 3 58.37 22.96 -44.73
C ALA A 3 58.07 21.84 -45.75
N VAL A 4 56.82 21.38 -45.77
CA VAL A 4 56.15 20.95 -47.00
C VAL A 4 54.74 21.54 -47.01
N TYR A 5 54.52 22.45 -47.95
CA TYR A 5 53.22 22.92 -48.46
C TYR A 5 52.53 21.79 -49.23
N ILE A 6 51.19 21.71 -49.21
CA ILE A 6 50.30 21.80 -50.40
C ILE A 6 48.87 22.11 -49.93
N ASN A 7 48.28 23.12 -50.58
CA ASN A 7 46.89 23.58 -50.51
C ASN A 7 45.89 22.58 -51.09
N GLY A 8 44.66 22.60 -50.59
CA GLY A 8 43.50 22.00 -51.26
C GLY A 8 42.21 22.26 -50.52
N ALA A 9 41.60 23.42 -50.76
CA ALA A 9 40.26 23.76 -50.29
C ALA A 9 39.20 22.84 -50.91
N GLN A 10 38.26 22.34 -50.10
CA GLN A 10 36.84 22.21 -50.45
C GLN A 10 36.01 21.63 -49.29
N GLY A 11 34.93 22.33 -48.95
CA GLY A 11 33.66 21.70 -48.58
C GLY A 11 33.47 21.25 -47.12
N SER A 12 32.98 22.17 -46.29
CA SER A 12 31.94 21.95 -45.27
C SER A 12 31.46 20.50 -45.09
N ARG A 13 31.97 19.81 -44.07
CA ARG A 13 31.26 18.71 -43.39
C ARG A 13 31.36 18.93 -41.89
N THR A 14 30.24 19.35 -41.32
CA THR A 14 29.95 19.29 -39.90
C THR A 14 30.16 17.84 -39.44
N THR A 15 31.17 17.63 -38.60
CA THR A 15 31.38 16.38 -37.86
C THR A 15 30.32 16.31 -36.77
N MET A 16 29.32 15.44 -36.94
CA MET A 16 28.45 15.02 -35.83
C MET A 16 29.29 14.15 -34.88
N SER A 17 29.21 14.48 -33.60
CA SER A 17 29.83 13.75 -32.49
C SER A 17 29.04 12.46 -32.23
N ASP A 18 29.75 11.33 -32.20
CA ASP A 18 29.22 9.97 -31.97
C ASP A 18 28.99 9.65 -30.47
N ASP A 19 28.81 10.67 -29.61
CA ASP A 19 28.63 10.49 -28.15
C ASP A 19 27.21 10.81 -27.66
N GLU A 20 26.25 11.02 -28.55
CA GLU A 20 24.83 11.11 -28.15
C GLU A 20 24.21 9.71 -28.09
N ALA A 21 23.75 9.32 -26.91
CA ALA A 21 22.99 8.09 -26.72
C ALA A 21 21.78 8.07 -27.67
N ASP A 22 21.71 7.02 -28.50
CA ASP A 22 20.67 6.85 -29.51
C ASP A 22 19.26 7.00 -28.88
N PRO A 23 18.50 8.06 -29.26
CA PRO A 23 17.17 8.30 -28.74
C PRO A 23 16.20 7.13 -28.98
N GLU A 24 16.38 6.34 -30.05
CA GLU A 24 15.58 5.15 -30.31
C GLU A 24 15.94 3.99 -29.37
N LEU A 25 17.22 3.82 -29.04
CA LEU A 25 17.68 2.82 -28.08
C LEU A 25 17.19 3.15 -26.66
N LEU A 26 17.22 4.42 -26.28
CA LEU A 26 16.64 4.91 -25.03
C LEU A 26 15.11 4.74 -25.01
N ALA A 27 14.43 4.94 -26.14
CA ALA A 27 13.00 4.68 -26.25
C ALA A 27 12.67 3.17 -26.15
N LEU A 28 13.51 2.31 -26.72
CA LEU A 28 13.39 0.84 -26.62
C LEU A 28 13.66 0.34 -25.20
N LEU A 29 14.65 0.91 -24.50
CA LEU A 29 14.93 0.66 -23.09
C LEU A 29 13.79 1.14 -22.20
N ARG A 30 13.25 2.35 -22.45
CA ARG A 30 12.05 2.84 -21.75
C ARG A 30 10.86 1.91 -21.99
N LYS A 31 10.66 1.41 -23.20
CA LYS A 31 9.59 0.46 -23.52
C LYS A 31 9.77 -0.91 -22.86
N SER A 32 10.99 -1.43 -22.79
CA SER A 32 11.26 -2.71 -22.12
C SER A 32 11.20 -2.60 -20.58
N LEU A 33 11.42 -1.40 -20.04
CA LEU A 33 11.28 -1.04 -18.63
C LEU A 33 9.87 -0.53 -18.26
N GLY A 34 8.91 -0.46 -19.20
CA GLY A 34 7.54 0.01 -18.93
C GLY A 34 7.36 1.54 -18.80
N LEU A 35 8.41 2.32 -19.08
CA LEU A 35 8.47 3.79 -18.99
C LEU A 35 8.11 4.51 -20.31
N GLY A 36 7.88 3.77 -21.39
CA GLY A 36 7.32 4.33 -22.61
C GLY A 36 5.81 4.46 -22.43
N GLY A 37 5.28 5.69 -22.43
CA GLY A 37 3.87 6.04 -22.23
C GLY A 37 2.87 5.50 -23.26
N GLY A 38 3.05 4.28 -23.76
CA GLY A 38 1.98 3.44 -24.27
C GLY A 38 1.59 2.46 -23.17
N ALA A 39 0.31 2.46 -22.78
CA ALA A 39 -0.20 1.66 -21.69
C ALA A 39 0.25 0.19 -21.80
N ALA A 40 1.23 -0.21 -20.98
CA ALA A 40 1.25 -1.58 -20.48
C ALA A 40 -0.16 -1.79 -19.92
N ASN A 41 -0.91 -2.74 -20.49
CA ASN A 41 -2.31 -2.94 -20.14
C ASN A 41 -2.42 -2.99 -18.61
N PRO A 42 -2.99 -1.97 -17.92
CA PRO A 42 -2.97 -1.90 -16.46
C PRO A 42 -3.64 -3.13 -15.83
N ARG A 43 -4.54 -3.78 -16.58
CA ARG A 43 -5.19 -5.03 -16.22
C ARG A 43 -4.24 -6.23 -16.11
N ALA A 44 -3.06 -6.16 -16.72
CA ALA A 44 -2.02 -7.19 -16.71
C ALA A 44 -0.89 -6.91 -15.70
N ALA A 45 -0.95 -5.81 -14.95
CA ALA A 45 0.08 -5.50 -13.95
C ALA A 45 0.08 -6.56 -12.84
N GLU A 46 1.26 -7.07 -12.48
CA GLU A 46 1.43 -8.05 -11.41
C GLU A 46 2.50 -7.54 -10.44
N THR A 47 2.24 -7.66 -9.14
CA THR A 47 3.22 -7.31 -8.10
C THR A 47 4.39 -8.31 -8.06
N LYS A 48 4.11 -9.55 -8.48
CA LYS A 48 4.97 -10.75 -8.35
C LYS A 48 5.26 -11.18 -6.90
N VAL A 49 4.63 -10.53 -5.92
CA VAL A 49 4.81 -10.86 -4.49
C VAL A 49 4.38 -12.30 -4.22
N LEU A 50 3.20 -12.70 -4.71
CA LEU A 50 2.68 -14.04 -4.46
C LEU A 50 3.51 -15.15 -5.12
N GLU A 51 3.97 -14.92 -6.36
CA GLU A 51 4.87 -15.86 -7.07
C GLU A 51 6.20 -16.01 -6.31
N ASN A 52 6.77 -14.90 -5.82
CA ASN A 52 8.01 -14.94 -5.06
C ASN A 52 7.82 -15.60 -3.69
N ALA A 53 6.68 -15.36 -3.04
CA ALA A 53 6.33 -16.00 -1.78
C ALA A 53 6.22 -17.52 -1.93
N GLN A 54 5.55 -17.99 -2.99
CA GLN A 54 5.48 -19.41 -3.31
C GLN A 54 6.89 -20.00 -3.57
N TYR A 55 7.72 -19.31 -4.36
CA TYR A 55 9.07 -19.77 -4.64
C TYR A 55 9.91 -19.93 -3.37
N VAL A 56 9.86 -18.97 -2.45
CA VAL A 56 10.58 -19.08 -1.17
C VAL A 56 10.01 -20.24 -0.35
N PHE A 57 8.69 -20.37 -0.24
CA PHE A 57 8.06 -21.47 0.48
C PHE A 57 8.49 -22.85 -0.06
N ASP A 58 8.48 -23.03 -1.38
CA ASP A 58 8.85 -24.29 -2.03
C ASP A 58 10.32 -24.68 -1.77
N ASN A 59 11.15 -23.72 -1.34
CA ASN A 59 12.59 -23.89 -1.11
C ASN A 59 13.02 -23.55 0.33
N ALA A 60 12.06 -23.37 1.25
CA ALA A 60 12.30 -23.05 2.65
C ALA A 60 12.79 -24.29 3.41
N ILE A 61 13.69 -24.08 4.38
CA ILE A 61 14.27 -25.15 5.21
C ILE A 61 13.83 -25.02 6.66
N ASP A 62 13.71 -23.79 7.16
CA ASP A 62 13.45 -23.48 8.56
C ASP A 62 11.99 -23.14 8.86
N VAL A 63 11.19 -22.84 7.84
CA VAL A 63 9.76 -22.57 7.98
C VAL A 63 8.95 -23.51 7.09
N ALA A 64 7.98 -24.21 7.67
CA ALA A 64 7.10 -25.14 6.96
C ALA A 64 5.62 -24.87 7.28
N LEU A 65 4.73 -25.34 6.40
CA LEU A 65 3.29 -25.28 6.63
C LEU A 65 2.74 -26.64 7.05
N ASN A 66 1.75 -26.63 7.95
CA ASN A 66 0.95 -27.80 8.29
C ASN A 66 -0.38 -27.77 7.51
N PRO A 67 -0.57 -28.62 6.47
CA PRO A 67 -1.74 -28.52 5.60
C PRO A 67 -3.08 -28.75 6.32
N SER A 68 -3.13 -29.61 7.34
CA SER A 68 -4.36 -29.83 8.12
C SER A 68 -4.73 -28.58 8.91
N LYS A 69 -3.75 -28.00 9.60
CA LYS A 69 -3.95 -26.79 10.41
C LYS A 69 -4.28 -25.57 9.57
N THR A 70 -3.70 -25.44 8.37
CA THR A 70 -4.08 -24.38 7.43
C THR A 70 -5.56 -24.46 7.05
N LYS A 71 -6.11 -25.67 6.81
CA LYS A 71 -7.54 -25.85 6.52
C LYS A 71 -8.44 -25.61 7.73
N GLU A 72 -8.04 -26.09 8.91
CA GLU A 72 -8.75 -25.82 10.17
C GLU A 72 -8.78 -24.32 10.50
N ALA A 73 -7.68 -23.62 10.24
CA ALA A 73 -7.57 -22.18 10.41
C ALA A 73 -8.48 -21.43 9.43
N ALA A 74 -8.57 -21.86 8.16
CA ALA A 74 -9.47 -21.26 7.18
C ALA A 74 -10.93 -21.24 7.65
N GLU A 75 -11.44 -22.38 8.13
CA GLU A 75 -12.81 -22.45 8.65
C GLU A 75 -12.98 -21.63 9.94
N THR A 76 -11.97 -21.65 10.82
CA THR A 76 -12.01 -20.88 12.07
C THR A 76 -12.04 -19.38 11.82
N ILE A 77 -11.14 -18.88 10.94
CA ILE A 77 -11.04 -17.47 10.54
C ILE A 77 -12.36 -17.04 9.89
N TRP A 78 -12.85 -17.79 8.92
CA TRP A 78 -14.11 -17.50 8.24
C TRP A 78 -15.27 -17.33 9.23
N ARG A 79 -15.49 -18.34 10.09
CA ARG A 79 -16.57 -18.31 11.10
C ARG A 79 -16.44 -17.12 12.06
N LEU A 80 -15.23 -16.78 12.49
CA LEU A 80 -15.01 -15.65 13.40
C LEU A 80 -15.21 -14.31 12.71
N MET A 81 -14.74 -14.16 11.46
CA MET A 81 -14.99 -12.96 10.65
C MET A 81 -16.49 -12.73 10.45
N GLN A 82 -17.25 -13.78 10.13
CA GLN A 82 -18.71 -13.69 10.01
C GLN A 82 -19.38 -13.29 11.33
N LYS A 83 -18.95 -13.90 12.45
CA LYS A 83 -19.49 -13.59 13.77
C LYS A 83 -19.20 -12.14 14.21
N LYS A 84 -18.04 -11.60 13.84
CA LYS A 84 -17.63 -10.21 14.15
C LYS A 84 -18.13 -9.20 13.09
N GLU A 85 -18.81 -9.64 12.03
CA GLU A 85 -19.17 -8.81 10.87
C GLU A 85 -17.96 -8.02 10.31
N TYR A 86 -16.78 -8.67 10.30
CA TYR A 86 -15.51 -8.01 10.02
C TYR A 86 -15.46 -7.46 8.58
N SER A 87 -15.17 -6.17 8.44
CA SER A 87 -15.18 -5.47 7.15
C SER A 87 -14.21 -4.29 7.14
N THR A 88 -14.09 -3.62 5.99
CA THR A 88 -13.30 -2.38 5.83
C THR A 88 -13.82 -1.23 6.70
N GLN A 89 -15.09 -1.28 7.14
CA GLN A 89 -15.71 -0.20 7.91
C GLN A 89 -14.99 0.03 9.23
N THR A 90 -14.43 -1.02 9.83
CA THR A 90 -13.62 -0.95 11.06
C THR A 90 -12.49 0.08 10.95
N TRP A 91 -11.86 0.21 9.77
CA TRP A 91 -10.83 1.22 9.54
C TRP A 91 -11.42 2.63 9.66
N SER A 92 -12.55 2.87 8.99
CA SER A 92 -13.20 4.19 8.98
C SER A 92 -13.86 4.59 10.31
N GLU A 93 -14.03 3.66 11.25
CA GLU A 93 -14.66 3.91 12.55
C GLU A 93 -13.69 4.49 13.59
N HIS A 94 -12.37 4.29 13.42
CA HIS A 94 -11.40 4.72 14.43
C HIS A 94 -11.36 6.24 14.62
N GLU A 95 -11.27 6.72 15.87
CA GLU A 95 -11.43 8.15 16.21
C GLU A 95 -10.31 9.05 15.65
N LEU A 96 -9.14 8.48 15.36
CA LEU A 96 -8.00 9.21 14.81
C LEU A 96 -7.93 9.21 13.28
N HIS A 97 -8.78 8.45 12.59
CA HIS A 97 -8.77 8.40 11.12
C HIS A 97 -9.62 9.52 10.51
N PRO A 98 -9.17 10.14 9.39
CA PRO A 98 -9.94 11.16 8.69
C PRO A 98 -11.33 10.67 8.25
N LYS A 99 -12.31 11.59 8.19
CA LYS A 99 -13.71 11.27 7.83
C LYS A 99 -14.18 11.86 6.50
N ALA A 100 -13.46 12.84 5.96
CA ALA A 100 -13.90 13.64 4.82
C ALA A 100 -13.91 12.87 3.48
N LYS A 101 -13.09 11.83 3.35
CA LYS A 101 -12.95 11.01 2.12
C LYS A 101 -12.69 11.86 0.87
N ASP A 102 -11.73 12.77 0.99
CA ASP A 102 -11.27 13.68 -0.06
C ASP A 102 -9.76 13.55 -0.29
N GLU A 103 -9.16 14.42 -1.10
CA GLU A 103 -7.73 14.42 -1.40
C GLU A 103 -6.88 14.60 -0.12
N SER A 104 -7.34 15.40 0.84
CA SER A 104 -6.64 15.57 2.13
C SER A 104 -6.59 14.27 2.94
N THR A 105 -7.60 13.41 2.78
CA THR A 105 -7.62 12.07 3.39
C THR A 105 -6.58 11.16 2.73
N VAL A 106 -6.38 11.26 1.42
CA VAL A 106 -5.33 10.54 0.69
C VAL A 106 -3.94 10.99 1.15
N ASP A 107 -3.70 12.30 1.27
CA ASP A 107 -2.42 12.83 1.74
C ASP A 107 -2.11 12.39 3.17
N PHE A 108 -3.12 12.35 4.05
CA PHE A 108 -2.97 11.83 5.40
C PHE A 108 -2.59 10.35 5.41
N ILE A 109 -3.29 9.51 4.65
CA ILE A 109 -2.99 8.07 4.54
C ILE A 109 -1.59 7.86 3.99
N PHE A 110 -1.21 8.60 2.95
CA PHE A 110 0.13 8.53 2.39
C PHE A 110 1.22 8.87 3.42
N ALA A 111 1.08 9.99 4.13
CA ALA A 111 2.02 10.41 5.17
C ALA A 111 2.10 9.38 6.31
N MET A 112 0.95 8.83 6.72
CA MET A 112 0.85 7.80 7.74
C MET A 112 1.59 6.53 7.32
N ASP A 113 1.34 6.00 6.13
CA ASP A 113 1.98 4.75 5.65
C ASP A 113 3.42 4.91 5.19
N LEU A 114 3.80 6.12 4.79
CA LEU A 114 5.20 6.53 4.61
C LEU A 114 5.98 6.38 5.91
N LEU A 115 5.35 6.65 7.05
CA LEU A 115 5.94 6.62 8.39
C LEU A 115 5.55 5.36 9.18
N ASN A 116 4.79 4.42 8.62
CA ASN A 116 4.29 3.26 9.35
C ASN A 116 5.34 2.14 9.49
N PHE A 117 6.36 2.38 10.32
CA PHE A 117 7.43 1.42 10.61
C PHE A 117 8.01 1.59 12.03
N SER A 118 8.53 0.51 12.60
CA SER A 118 9.28 0.43 13.88
C SER A 118 8.62 1.17 15.07
N PHE A 119 7.73 0.48 15.79
CA PHE A 119 7.08 0.97 17.02
C PHE A 119 7.31 0.09 18.26
N TRP A 120 8.12 -0.95 18.15
CA TRP A 120 8.42 -1.83 19.27
C TRP A 120 9.59 -1.25 20.07
N SER A 121 9.59 -1.49 21.37
CA SER A 121 10.63 -1.01 22.28
C SER A 121 11.00 -2.11 23.26
N GLU A 122 12.29 -2.15 23.61
CA GLU A 122 12.82 -3.02 24.67
C GLU A 122 12.57 -2.43 26.07
N ARG A 123 12.08 -1.20 26.15
CA ARG A 123 11.73 -0.56 27.43
C ARG A 123 10.43 -1.16 28.00
N PRO A 124 10.26 -1.12 29.33
CA PRO A 124 8.99 -1.35 29.99
C PRO A 124 7.88 -0.45 29.42
N GLU A 125 6.64 -0.95 29.38
CA GLU A 125 5.50 -0.32 28.71
C GLU A 125 5.30 1.16 29.09
N GLU A 126 5.44 1.48 30.38
CA GLU A 126 5.27 2.82 30.91
C GLU A 126 6.31 3.84 30.43
N LYS A 127 7.48 3.35 29.98
CA LYS A 127 8.61 4.15 29.48
C LYS A 127 8.70 4.18 27.95
N ARG A 128 7.78 3.52 27.25
CA ARG A 128 7.79 3.46 25.78
C ARG A 128 7.32 4.77 25.18
N PHE A 129 7.80 5.05 23.97
CA PHE A 129 7.32 6.16 23.15
C PHE A 129 5.79 6.21 23.14
N ALA A 130 5.26 7.38 23.48
CA ALA A 130 3.83 7.58 23.60
C ALA A 130 3.47 9.03 23.33
N ILE A 131 2.27 9.25 22.80
CA ILE A 131 1.75 10.57 22.45
C ILE A 131 0.49 10.82 23.25
N GLU A 132 0.45 11.95 23.98
CA GLU A 132 -0.81 12.45 24.53
C GLU A 132 -1.50 13.35 23.51
N TYR A 133 -2.74 13.01 23.22
CA TYR A 133 -3.58 13.74 22.27
C TYR A 133 -5.05 13.57 22.65
N ARG A 134 -5.80 14.68 22.67
CA ARG A 134 -7.22 14.75 23.08
C ARG A 134 -7.49 14.08 24.44
N GLY A 135 -6.60 14.28 25.41
CA GLY A 135 -6.72 13.77 26.78
C GLY A 135 -6.52 12.26 26.93
N ARG A 136 -5.97 11.59 25.91
CA ARG A 136 -5.63 10.16 25.94
C ARG A 136 -4.16 9.94 25.59
N LYS A 137 -3.55 8.94 26.24
CA LYS A 137 -2.21 8.44 25.92
C LYS A 137 -2.30 7.35 24.85
N TRP A 138 -1.62 7.55 23.74
CA TRP A 138 -1.51 6.64 22.63
C TRP A 138 -0.15 5.95 22.61
N THR A 139 -0.11 4.68 22.22
CA THR A 139 1.11 3.85 22.15
C THR A 139 1.16 3.08 20.83
N GLY A 140 2.35 2.61 20.45
CA GLY A 140 2.54 1.86 19.21
C GLY A 140 2.18 2.68 17.97
N TYR A 141 1.60 2.02 16.96
CA TYR A 141 1.10 2.66 15.73
C TYR A 141 0.19 3.86 15.99
N TRP A 142 -0.71 3.78 16.99
CA TRP A 142 -1.62 4.88 17.30
C TRP A 142 -0.92 6.15 17.77
N SER A 143 0.31 6.06 18.27
CA SER A 143 1.11 7.24 18.59
C SER A 143 1.46 8.04 17.35
N LEU A 144 1.78 7.36 16.23
CA LEU A 144 2.06 8.02 14.96
C LEU A 144 0.81 8.77 14.47
N VAL A 145 -0.33 8.09 14.42
CA VAL A 145 -1.59 8.70 13.95
C VAL A 145 -1.97 9.90 14.83
N ALA A 146 -1.83 9.77 16.15
CA ALA A 146 -2.06 10.86 17.09
C ALA A 146 -1.09 12.04 16.89
N ALA A 147 0.19 11.78 16.60
CA ALA A 147 1.18 12.82 16.33
C ALA A 147 0.86 13.59 15.03
N LEU A 148 0.46 12.89 13.97
CA LEU A 148 0.06 13.53 12.71
C LEU A 148 -1.19 14.39 12.87
N GLN A 149 -2.22 13.88 13.55
CA GLN A 149 -3.43 14.65 13.85
C GLN A 149 -3.12 15.88 14.73
N ARG A 150 -2.29 15.70 15.76
CA ARG A 150 -1.86 16.80 16.63
C ARG A 150 -1.11 17.89 15.86
N ALA A 151 -0.25 17.50 14.92
CA ALA A 151 0.48 18.46 14.08
C ALA A 151 -0.48 19.26 13.18
N LEU A 152 -1.50 18.62 12.59
CA LEU A 152 -2.52 19.31 11.81
C LEU A 152 -3.36 20.27 12.68
N ASP A 153 -3.75 19.86 13.89
CA ASP A 153 -4.44 20.73 14.86
C ASP A 153 -3.55 21.91 15.31
N GLU A 154 -2.23 21.76 15.26
CA GLU A 154 -1.22 22.82 15.52
C GLU A 154 -0.87 23.63 14.26
N GLU A 155 -1.65 23.50 13.18
CA GLU A 155 -1.46 24.20 11.90
C GLU A 155 -0.13 23.89 11.20
N ILE A 156 0.49 22.75 11.53
CA ILE A 156 1.69 22.25 10.84
C ILE A 156 1.22 21.40 9.64
N PRO A 157 1.61 21.74 8.40
CA PRO A 157 1.20 21.01 7.19
C PRO A 157 1.98 19.69 7.01
N ILE A 158 1.96 18.83 8.03
CA ILE A 158 2.76 17.60 8.12
C ILE A 158 2.42 16.56 7.04
N THR A 159 1.30 16.72 6.33
CA THR A 159 0.89 15.84 5.21
C THR A 159 1.28 16.40 3.84
N SER A 160 1.88 17.60 3.78
CA SER A 160 2.18 18.28 2.51
C SER A 160 3.59 17.94 2.00
N PRO A 161 3.73 17.48 0.74
CA PRO A 161 5.04 17.27 0.10
C PRO A 161 5.88 18.54 0.01
N TYR A 162 5.26 19.70 -0.24
CA TYR A 162 5.95 20.99 -0.32
C TYR A 162 6.59 21.39 1.03
N PHE A 163 5.88 21.12 2.13
CA PHE A 163 6.45 21.27 3.46
C PHE A 163 7.63 20.32 3.64
N TRP A 164 7.50 19.05 3.25
CA TRP A 164 8.58 18.08 3.40
C TRP A 164 9.83 18.37 2.59
N VAL A 165 9.80 19.13 1.50
CA VAL A 165 11.03 19.47 0.76
C VAL A 165 11.67 20.77 1.23
N ASN A 166 10.94 21.61 1.96
CA ASN A 166 11.45 22.86 2.50
C ASN A 166 12.21 22.60 3.82
N GLU A 167 13.53 22.70 3.79
CA GLU A 167 14.38 22.43 4.95
C GLU A 167 14.28 23.48 6.06
N ASP A 168 13.91 24.71 5.70
CA ASP A 168 13.72 25.80 6.68
C ASP A 168 12.40 25.62 7.43
N GLU A 169 11.34 25.23 6.73
CA GLU A 169 10.03 25.00 7.34
C GLU A 169 9.97 23.64 8.05
N CYS A 170 10.36 22.55 7.40
CA CYS A 170 10.31 21.19 7.96
C CYS A 170 11.62 20.80 8.62
N SER A 171 12.14 21.64 9.52
CA SER A 171 13.43 21.39 10.19
C SER A 171 13.39 20.16 11.11
N GLU A 172 14.56 19.60 11.43
CA GLU A 172 14.66 18.49 12.39
C GLU A 172 14.05 18.84 13.75
N SER A 173 14.24 20.08 14.23
CA SER A 173 13.67 20.54 15.49
C SER A 173 12.14 20.60 15.44
N LEU A 174 11.56 21.00 14.30
CA LEU A 174 10.11 20.97 14.12
C LEU A 174 9.58 19.54 14.08
N LEU A 175 10.25 18.61 13.39
CA LEU A 175 9.84 17.20 13.42
C LEU A 175 9.98 16.57 14.81
N LYS A 176 11.02 16.92 15.58
CA LYS A 176 11.13 16.56 17.01
C LYS A 176 9.94 17.07 17.80
N HIS A 177 9.49 18.29 17.52
CA HIS A 177 8.28 18.85 18.14
C HIS A 177 7.01 18.10 17.72
N VAL A 178 6.83 17.77 16.43
CA VAL A 178 5.69 16.98 15.94
C VAL A 178 5.60 15.64 16.68
N PHE A 179 6.71 14.90 16.73
CA PHE A 179 6.80 13.59 17.35
C PHE A 179 7.16 13.62 18.84
N ARG A 180 7.03 14.76 19.52
CA ARG A 180 7.41 14.87 20.94
C ARG A 180 6.61 13.91 21.80
N SER A 181 7.34 13.06 22.53
CA SER A 181 6.81 12.02 23.41
C SER A 181 6.38 12.60 24.75
N VAL A 182 5.42 11.94 25.41
CA VAL A 182 5.12 12.18 26.84
C VAL A 182 5.96 11.31 27.78
N THR A 183 6.95 10.59 27.24
CA THR A 183 7.92 9.77 27.97
C THR A 183 9.34 10.14 27.56
N ASP A 184 10.34 9.58 28.25
CA ASP A 184 11.76 9.77 27.93
C ASP A 184 12.22 9.01 26.68
N GLU A 185 11.36 8.20 26.05
CA GLU A 185 11.69 7.56 24.78
C GLU A 185 11.15 8.42 23.63
N GLU A 186 12.05 8.87 22.76
CA GLU A 186 11.71 9.55 21.50
C GLU A 186 11.11 8.57 20.48
N ILE A 187 10.52 9.10 19.41
CA ILE A 187 10.06 8.24 18.32
C ILE A 187 11.24 7.44 17.74
N PRO A 188 11.13 6.11 17.61
CA PRO A 188 12.17 5.33 16.98
C PRO A 188 12.44 5.83 15.55
N LEU A 189 13.72 5.86 15.17
CA LEU A 189 14.18 6.15 13.80
C LEU A 189 13.74 7.53 13.28
N LEU A 190 13.79 8.56 14.11
CA LEU A 190 13.38 9.92 13.71
C LEU A 190 14.12 10.42 12.45
N GLN A 191 15.42 10.14 12.32
CA GLN A 191 16.21 10.57 11.17
C GLN A 191 15.78 9.84 9.88
N ASP A 192 15.53 8.54 9.96
CA ASP A 192 15.01 7.75 8.84
C ASP A 192 13.62 8.23 8.40
N ARG A 193 12.78 8.65 9.35
CA ARG A 193 11.46 9.24 9.08
C ARG A 193 11.59 10.56 8.33
N LEU A 194 12.48 11.44 8.77
CA LEU A 194 12.77 12.69 8.07
C LEU A 194 13.30 12.42 6.66
N GLN A 195 14.20 11.45 6.49
CA GLN A 195 14.71 11.05 5.19
C GLN A 195 13.60 10.51 4.27
N CYS A 196 12.68 9.68 4.79
CA CYS A 196 11.53 9.20 4.05
C CYS A 196 10.63 10.36 3.57
N LEU A 197 10.35 11.35 4.44
CA LEU A 197 9.56 12.53 4.07
C LEU A 197 10.25 13.35 2.98
N ARG A 198 11.57 13.57 3.10
CA ARG A 198 12.37 14.31 2.12
C ARG A 198 12.41 13.60 0.77
N GLU A 199 12.63 12.28 0.77
CA GLU A 199 12.64 11.47 -0.44
C GLU A 199 11.28 11.48 -1.14
N ALA A 200 10.21 11.15 -0.41
CA ALA A 200 8.87 11.12 -0.96
C ALA A 200 8.39 12.50 -1.40
N GLY A 201 8.75 13.56 -0.65
CA GLY A 201 8.44 14.94 -0.97
C GLY A 201 9.04 15.36 -2.31
N ARG A 202 10.32 15.05 -2.56
CA ARG A 202 10.96 15.36 -3.85
C ARG A 202 10.27 14.65 -5.00
N VAL A 203 10.05 13.33 -4.87
CA VAL A 203 9.37 12.53 -5.90
C VAL A 203 7.99 13.11 -6.20
N LEU A 204 7.19 13.44 -5.18
CA LEU A 204 5.85 14.00 -5.39
C LEU A 204 5.91 15.38 -6.04
N CYS A 205 6.77 16.28 -5.56
CA CYS A 205 6.87 17.63 -6.11
C CYS A 205 7.40 17.65 -7.55
N GLU A 206 8.35 16.77 -7.90
CA GLU A 206 9.00 16.73 -9.21
C GLU A 206 8.16 15.96 -10.25
N ASP A 207 7.63 14.79 -9.88
CA ASP A 207 7.01 13.85 -10.83
C ASP A 207 5.48 13.78 -10.76
N PHE A 208 4.88 14.28 -9.66
CA PHE A 208 3.43 14.12 -9.39
C PHE A 208 2.74 15.42 -8.96
N GLU A 209 3.28 16.57 -9.33
CA GLU A 209 2.70 17.90 -9.07
C GLU A 209 2.38 18.16 -7.58
N GLY A 210 3.15 17.56 -6.68
CA GLY A 210 3.00 17.72 -5.23
C GLY A 210 1.78 17.01 -4.63
N SER A 211 1.13 16.08 -5.33
CA SER A 211 -0.07 15.37 -4.86
C SER A 211 0.03 13.86 -5.06
N PHE A 212 -0.25 13.08 -4.01
CA PHE A 212 -0.27 11.61 -4.10
C PHE A 212 -1.46 11.09 -4.94
N VAL A 213 -2.54 11.87 -5.06
CA VAL A 213 -3.70 11.52 -5.90
C VAL A 213 -3.28 11.27 -7.36
N ASN A 214 -2.27 12.00 -7.84
CA ASN A 214 -1.72 11.80 -9.18
C ASN A 214 -1.04 10.43 -9.33
N CYS A 215 -0.50 9.82 -8.27
CA CYS A 215 -0.01 8.45 -8.33
C CYS A 215 -1.15 7.44 -8.55
N ILE A 216 -2.32 7.66 -7.92
CA ILE A 216 -3.51 6.83 -8.08
C ILE A 216 -4.03 6.92 -9.54
N TYR A 217 -4.07 8.15 -10.09
CA TYR A 217 -4.45 8.38 -11.49
C TYR A 217 -3.46 7.75 -12.47
N ASN A 218 -2.15 7.88 -12.23
CA ASN A 218 -1.11 7.25 -13.05
C ASN A 218 -1.19 5.72 -13.02
N ALA A 219 -1.55 5.14 -11.86
CA ALA A 219 -1.81 3.71 -11.74
C ALA A 219 -3.13 3.27 -12.40
N ASN A 220 -3.93 4.21 -12.93
CA ASN A 220 -5.22 3.97 -13.55
C ASN A 220 -6.12 3.06 -12.68
N TYR A 221 -6.16 3.34 -11.37
CA TYR A 221 -6.97 2.59 -10.41
C TYR A 221 -6.67 1.06 -10.38
N SER A 222 -5.44 0.67 -10.74
CA SER A 222 -4.91 -0.68 -10.54
C SER A 222 -4.08 -0.73 -9.25
N ALA A 223 -4.48 -1.58 -8.32
CA ALA A 223 -3.76 -1.86 -7.07
C ALA A 223 -2.34 -2.37 -7.35
N ALA A 224 -2.20 -3.31 -8.28
CA ALA A 224 -0.88 -3.86 -8.63
C ALA A 224 0.02 -2.81 -9.30
N SER A 225 -0.53 -1.97 -10.16
CA SER A 225 0.22 -0.87 -10.79
C SER A 225 0.67 0.16 -9.75
N LEU A 226 -0.20 0.51 -8.79
CA LEU A 226 0.14 1.45 -7.73
C LEU A 226 1.24 0.90 -6.82
N VAL A 227 1.18 -0.38 -6.42
CA VAL A 227 2.26 -1.02 -5.65
C VAL A 227 3.60 -0.98 -6.39
N ASN A 228 3.60 -1.30 -7.68
CA ASN A 228 4.83 -1.27 -8.49
C ASN A 228 5.37 0.16 -8.63
N LEU A 229 4.50 1.14 -8.90
CA LEU A 229 4.85 2.57 -8.94
C LEU A 229 5.48 3.01 -7.63
N MET A 230 4.91 2.61 -6.49
CA MET A 230 5.49 2.90 -5.18
C MET A 230 6.91 2.35 -5.04
N ALA A 231 7.12 1.07 -5.36
CA ALA A 231 8.44 0.45 -5.23
C ALA A 231 9.49 0.99 -6.22
N GLU A 232 9.04 1.48 -7.39
CA GLU A 232 9.92 1.99 -8.45
C GLU A 232 10.30 3.45 -8.19
N SER A 233 9.32 4.32 -7.92
CA SER A 233 9.52 5.76 -7.75
C SER A 233 9.95 6.17 -6.34
N PHE A 234 9.57 5.41 -5.31
CA PHE A 234 9.86 5.73 -3.91
C PHE A 234 10.77 4.66 -3.30
N PRO A 235 12.10 4.87 -3.28
CA PRO A 235 13.05 3.89 -2.73
C PRO A 235 12.66 3.35 -1.35
N CYS A 236 12.05 4.17 -0.50
CA CYS A 236 11.63 3.77 0.83
C CYS A 236 10.51 2.73 0.89
N PHE A 237 9.78 2.52 -0.20
CA PHE A 237 8.77 1.47 -0.35
C PHE A 237 9.31 0.20 -1.03
N ARG A 238 10.56 0.20 -1.52
CA ARG A 238 11.18 -0.91 -2.26
C ARG A 238 11.65 -2.05 -1.34
N ASP A 239 10.68 -2.75 -0.78
CA ASP A 239 10.89 -3.92 0.09
C ASP A 239 11.17 -5.19 -0.73
N GLU A 240 12.46 -5.40 -1.00
CA GLU A 240 13.00 -6.49 -1.80
C GLU A 240 14.28 -7.07 -1.19
N THR A 241 14.53 -8.34 -1.46
CA THR A 241 15.69 -9.08 -0.96
C THR A 241 16.16 -10.13 -1.96
N SER A 242 17.22 -10.86 -1.63
CA SER A 242 17.71 -12.01 -2.40
C SER A 242 17.52 -13.30 -1.60
N PHE A 243 16.97 -14.33 -2.24
CA PHE A 243 16.85 -15.67 -1.68
C PHE A 243 17.37 -16.68 -2.69
N GLN A 244 18.40 -17.44 -2.31
CA GLN A 244 19.06 -18.42 -3.19
C GLN A 244 19.47 -17.84 -4.56
N GLY A 245 19.91 -16.59 -4.58
CA GLY A 245 20.34 -15.88 -5.80
C GLY A 245 19.20 -15.32 -6.66
N ARG A 246 17.94 -15.48 -6.24
CA ARG A 246 16.76 -14.89 -6.90
C ARG A 246 16.26 -13.67 -6.13
N ARG A 247 15.94 -12.59 -6.85
CA ARG A 247 15.25 -11.42 -6.28
C ARG A 247 13.85 -11.81 -5.81
N VAL A 248 13.52 -11.45 -4.57
CA VAL A 248 12.23 -11.66 -3.92
C VAL A 248 11.62 -10.30 -3.58
N ARG A 249 10.37 -10.10 -4.00
CA ARG A 249 9.57 -8.89 -3.74
C ARG A 249 8.58 -9.17 -2.62
N LEU A 250 8.53 -8.29 -1.62
CA LEU A 250 7.57 -8.37 -0.51
C LEU A 250 6.66 -7.13 -0.47
N TYR A 251 7.20 -5.95 -0.78
CA TYR A 251 6.46 -4.68 -0.95
C TYR A 251 5.46 -4.39 0.17
N LYS A 252 5.78 -4.76 1.42
CA LYS A 252 4.83 -4.74 2.54
C LYS A 252 4.13 -3.39 2.70
N ARG A 253 4.91 -2.30 2.86
CA ARG A 253 4.36 -0.95 3.08
C ARG A 253 3.61 -0.40 1.86
N ALA A 254 4.05 -0.73 0.64
CA ALA A 254 3.35 -0.33 -0.57
C ALA A 254 1.99 -1.02 -0.68
N GLN A 255 1.92 -2.30 -0.30
CA GLN A 255 0.66 -3.05 -0.23
C GLN A 255 -0.28 -2.50 0.85
N ILE A 256 0.25 -2.13 2.04
CA ILE A 256 -0.53 -1.49 3.11
C ILE A 256 -1.15 -0.18 2.63
N LEU A 257 -0.37 0.69 1.97
CA LEU A 257 -0.88 1.96 1.44
C LEU A 257 -2.08 1.77 0.52
N VAL A 258 -2.01 0.82 -0.41
CA VAL A 258 -3.14 0.53 -1.31
C VAL A 258 -4.34 -0.03 -0.53
N ALA A 259 -4.09 -0.88 0.46
CA ALA A 259 -5.14 -1.46 1.29
C ALA A 259 -5.84 -0.42 2.18
N ASP A 260 -5.10 0.54 2.75
CA ASP A 260 -5.64 1.60 3.60
C ASP A 260 -6.46 2.60 2.78
N LEU A 261 -6.02 2.95 1.57
CA LEU A 261 -6.82 3.73 0.61
C LEU A 261 -8.12 2.98 0.24
N TRP A 262 -8.01 1.70 -0.11
CA TRP A 262 -9.17 0.87 -0.44
C TRP A 262 -10.17 0.79 0.73
N ALA A 263 -9.67 0.53 1.94
CA ALA A 263 -10.49 0.38 3.14
C ALA A 263 -11.14 1.70 3.57
N CYS A 264 -10.38 2.80 3.60
CA CYS A 264 -10.88 4.13 3.98
C CYS A 264 -12.04 4.56 3.07
N PHE A 265 -11.89 4.38 1.77
CA PHE A 265 -12.90 4.80 0.79
C PHE A 265 -13.96 3.71 0.51
N ASN A 266 -13.89 2.55 1.18
CA ASN A 266 -14.77 1.41 0.97
C ASN A 266 -14.82 0.93 -0.49
N GLY A 267 -13.69 1.00 -1.20
CA GLY A 267 -13.60 0.58 -2.61
C GLY A 267 -14.26 1.52 -3.62
N GLU A 268 -14.57 2.76 -3.25
CA GLU A 268 -15.19 3.76 -4.12
C GLU A 268 -14.26 4.98 -4.33
N GLY A 269 -14.47 5.75 -5.40
CA GLY A 269 -13.74 7.01 -5.63
C GLY A 269 -12.21 6.79 -5.65
N LEU A 270 -11.48 7.53 -4.81
CA LEU A 270 -10.01 7.46 -4.73
C LEU A 270 -9.47 6.14 -4.18
N GLY A 271 -10.32 5.28 -3.60
CA GLY A 271 -9.94 3.91 -3.20
C GLY A 271 -10.58 2.82 -4.07
N GLU A 272 -11.16 3.17 -5.22
CA GLU A 272 -11.64 2.18 -6.19
C GLU A 272 -10.45 1.51 -6.86
N PHE A 273 -10.20 0.23 -6.57
CA PHE A 273 -9.16 -0.55 -7.25
C PHE A 273 -9.76 -1.76 -7.94
N HIS A 274 -9.64 -1.82 -9.27
CA HIS A 274 -10.32 -2.83 -10.07
C HIS A 274 -9.71 -4.23 -9.95
N ASP A 275 -8.50 -4.34 -9.39
CA ASP A 275 -7.74 -5.57 -9.17
C ASP A 275 -7.20 -5.68 -7.74
N ILE A 276 -7.94 -5.17 -6.74
CA ILE A 276 -7.58 -5.19 -5.31
C ILE A 276 -7.21 -6.59 -4.80
N ASP A 277 -7.79 -7.65 -5.37
CA ASP A 277 -7.50 -9.05 -5.02
C ASP A 277 -6.05 -9.49 -5.33
N LYS A 278 -5.27 -8.69 -6.06
CA LYS A 278 -3.83 -8.91 -6.27
C LYS A 278 -2.97 -8.49 -5.07
N ILE A 279 -3.53 -7.73 -4.13
CA ILE A 279 -2.86 -7.41 -2.88
C ILE A 279 -2.89 -8.63 -1.96
N THR A 280 -1.72 -9.00 -1.48
CA THR A 280 -1.54 -10.13 -0.57
C THR A 280 -1.67 -9.67 0.89
N MET A 281 -1.58 -10.61 1.84
CA MET A 281 -1.36 -10.25 3.24
C MET A 281 -0.05 -9.49 3.41
N PHE A 282 0.09 -8.75 4.50
CA PHE A 282 1.27 -7.94 4.75
C PHE A 282 2.27 -8.75 5.56
N ALA A 283 3.48 -8.94 5.04
CA ALA A 283 4.55 -9.68 5.69
C ALA A 283 5.16 -8.92 6.89
N ASP A 284 4.32 -8.68 7.91
CA ASP A 284 4.64 -8.15 9.23
C ASP A 284 5.18 -9.27 10.14
N TYR A 285 5.69 -8.88 11.31
CA TYR A 285 6.23 -9.77 12.34
C TYR A 285 5.15 -10.41 13.22
N ARG A 286 3.95 -9.80 13.29
CA ARG A 286 2.81 -10.33 14.06
C ARG A 286 2.07 -11.47 13.36
N ILE A 287 2.00 -11.45 12.03
CA ILE A 287 1.28 -12.48 11.29
C ILE A 287 1.93 -13.88 11.41
N PRO A 288 3.26 -14.05 11.27
CA PRO A 288 3.87 -15.35 11.54
C PRO A 288 3.64 -15.82 12.98
N GLN A 289 3.55 -14.90 13.96
CA GLN A 289 3.26 -15.22 15.37
C GLN A 289 1.90 -15.91 15.51
N ILE A 290 0.84 -15.31 14.97
CA ILE A 290 -0.51 -15.89 15.06
C ILE A 290 -0.66 -17.14 14.19
N LEU A 291 -0.04 -17.18 13.01
CA LEU A 291 -0.09 -18.38 12.17
C LEU A 291 0.62 -19.57 12.82
N ASN A 292 1.69 -19.35 13.58
CA ASN A 292 2.30 -20.40 14.40
C ASN A 292 1.38 -20.82 15.56
N GLN A 293 0.74 -19.87 16.24
CA GLN A 293 -0.22 -20.16 17.32
C GLN A 293 -1.46 -20.93 16.82
N LEU A 294 -1.90 -20.71 15.58
CA LEU A 294 -2.93 -21.50 14.91
C LEU A 294 -2.42 -22.89 14.44
N GLY A 295 -1.12 -23.15 14.57
CA GLY A 295 -0.46 -24.37 14.13
C GLY A 295 -0.22 -24.44 12.62
N CYS A 296 -0.47 -23.36 11.87
CA CYS A 296 -0.28 -23.31 10.43
C CYS A 296 1.21 -23.27 10.06
N LEU A 297 1.99 -22.43 10.76
CA LEU A 297 3.44 -22.30 10.57
C LEU A 297 4.19 -23.15 11.60
N MET A 298 5.17 -23.92 11.14
CA MET A 298 6.10 -24.66 11.96
C MET A 298 7.52 -24.15 11.73
N TYR A 299 8.32 -24.11 12.79
CA TYR A 299 9.70 -23.65 12.73
C TYR A 299 10.68 -24.80 12.98
N SER A 300 11.86 -24.72 12.39
CA SER A 300 12.97 -25.57 12.80
C SER A 300 13.36 -25.30 14.26
N PRO A 301 13.94 -26.29 14.98
CA PRO A 301 14.36 -26.09 16.36
C PRO A 301 15.32 -24.90 16.58
N PRO A 302 16.31 -24.65 15.69
CA PRO A 302 17.18 -23.46 15.82
C PRO A 302 16.41 -22.14 15.72
N LEU A 303 15.51 -22.02 14.74
CA LEU A 303 14.71 -20.81 14.55
C LEU A 303 13.76 -20.58 15.73
N GLU A 304 13.06 -21.63 16.18
CA GLU A 304 12.15 -21.53 17.31
C GLU A 304 12.87 -21.10 18.59
N SER A 305 14.04 -21.69 18.89
CA SER A 305 14.87 -21.29 20.04
C SER A 305 15.29 -19.83 19.94
N HIS A 306 15.69 -19.37 18.74
CA HIS A 306 16.11 -17.98 18.52
C HIS A 306 14.97 -16.98 18.78
N ILE A 307 13.75 -17.32 18.33
CA ILE A 307 12.55 -16.51 18.57
C ILE A 307 12.21 -16.47 20.06
N ARG A 308 12.21 -17.62 20.74
CA ARG A 308 11.91 -17.71 22.18
C ARG A 308 12.92 -16.97 23.05
N ASP A 309 14.17 -16.91 22.61
CA ASP A 309 15.24 -16.14 23.26
C ASP A 309 15.15 -14.62 22.98
N LEU A 310 14.11 -14.15 22.26
CA LEU A 310 13.91 -12.74 21.90
C LEU A 310 15.12 -12.15 21.14
N LYS A 311 15.80 -12.97 20.34
CA LYS A 311 16.95 -12.53 19.57
C LYS A 311 16.50 -11.86 18.26
N PRO A 312 17.13 -10.73 17.87
CA PRO A 312 16.86 -10.11 16.58
C PRO A 312 17.11 -11.05 15.39
N ILE A 313 16.26 -11.00 14.37
CA ILE A 313 16.44 -11.69 13.10
C ILE A 313 16.89 -10.64 12.06
N PRO A 314 18.12 -10.76 11.50
CA PRO A 314 18.69 -9.76 10.59
C PRO A 314 17.93 -9.60 9.27
N SER A 315 18.02 -8.40 8.68
CA SER A 315 17.39 -8.08 7.39
C SER A 315 17.99 -8.93 6.29
N GLY A 316 17.17 -9.45 5.40
CA GLY A 316 17.61 -10.26 4.27
C GLY A 316 18.22 -11.60 4.66
N SER A 317 18.18 -11.97 5.95
CA SER A 317 18.59 -13.30 6.38
C SER A 317 17.59 -14.34 5.89
N THR A 318 18.05 -15.56 5.64
CA THR A 318 17.19 -16.68 5.22
C THR A 318 15.97 -16.84 6.13
N TRP A 319 16.15 -16.75 7.46
CA TRP A 319 15.05 -16.82 8.42
C TRP A 319 14.03 -15.69 8.27
N GLU A 320 14.47 -14.44 8.07
CA GLU A 320 13.55 -13.33 7.84
C GLU A 320 12.74 -13.54 6.55
N VAL A 321 13.42 -13.91 5.46
CA VAL A 321 12.77 -14.12 4.16
C VAL A 321 11.78 -15.29 4.22
N GLU A 322 12.17 -16.43 4.80
CA GLU A 322 11.31 -17.60 4.94
C GLU A 322 10.07 -17.32 5.82
N LEU A 323 10.24 -16.64 6.96
CA LEU A 323 9.12 -16.27 7.83
C LEU A 323 8.11 -15.38 7.08
N ARG A 324 8.61 -14.37 6.37
CA ARG A 324 7.78 -13.38 5.66
C ARG A 324 7.06 -13.99 4.46
N ALA A 325 7.79 -14.61 3.55
CA ALA A 325 7.21 -15.19 2.33
C ALA A 325 6.33 -16.41 2.62
N THR A 326 6.70 -17.27 3.58
CA THR A 326 5.85 -18.42 3.94
C THR A 326 4.55 -17.98 4.60
N SER A 327 4.55 -16.86 5.34
CA SER A 327 3.32 -16.25 5.87
C SER A 327 2.40 -15.76 4.74
N ILE A 328 2.96 -15.08 3.73
CA ILE A 328 2.21 -14.66 2.53
C ILE A 328 1.54 -15.87 1.88
N TRP A 329 2.31 -16.92 1.63
CA TRP A 329 1.80 -18.12 0.99
C TRP A 329 0.75 -18.85 1.85
N CYS A 330 0.95 -18.91 3.17
CA CYS A 330 0.01 -19.51 4.09
C CYS A 330 -1.37 -18.84 4.02
N VAL A 331 -1.41 -17.50 4.07
CA VAL A 331 -2.68 -16.76 4.01
C VAL A 331 -3.34 -16.91 2.64
N GLU A 332 -2.58 -16.98 1.55
CA GLU A 332 -3.16 -17.28 0.24
C GLU A 332 -3.82 -18.67 0.22
N LEU A 333 -3.18 -19.69 0.82
CA LEU A 333 -3.79 -21.02 0.94
C LEU A 333 -5.05 -21.00 1.80
N ILE A 334 -5.05 -20.23 2.90
CA ILE A 334 -6.23 -20.00 3.74
C ILE A 334 -7.36 -19.36 2.92
N ARG A 335 -7.08 -18.28 2.19
CA ARG A 335 -8.05 -17.58 1.34
C ARG A 335 -8.67 -18.54 0.31
N ARG A 336 -7.84 -19.28 -0.42
CA ARG A 336 -8.30 -20.27 -1.42
C ARG A 336 -9.16 -21.37 -0.80
N GLU A 337 -8.85 -21.79 0.43
CA GLU A 337 -9.66 -22.79 1.14
C GLU A 337 -11.01 -22.23 1.55
N ILE A 338 -11.06 -20.99 2.06
CA ILE A 338 -12.31 -20.28 2.37
C ILE A 338 -13.18 -20.18 1.11
N GLU A 339 -12.62 -19.71 -0.01
CA GLU A 339 -13.35 -19.58 -1.28
C GLU A 339 -13.87 -20.92 -1.83
N ARG A 340 -13.12 -22.00 -1.62
CA ARG A 340 -13.54 -23.35 -2.04
C ARG A 340 -14.75 -23.82 -1.24
N ASN A 341 -14.75 -23.59 0.07
CA ASN A 341 -15.79 -24.07 0.97
C ASN A 341 -17.01 -23.15 1.04
N HIS A 342 -16.83 -21.86 0.71
CA HIS A 342 -17.86 -20.82 0.77
C HIS A 342 -17.92 -20.03 -0.56
N PRO A 343 -18.38 -20.61 -1.68
CA PRO A 343 -18.27 -20.00 -3.01
C PRO A 343 -19.01 -18.67 -3.20
N ASP A 344 -19.98 -18.37 -2.34
CA ASP A 344 -20.72 -17.10 -2.31
C ASP A 344 -19.84 -15.89 -1.96
N THR A 345 -18.59 -16.13 -1.54
CA THR A 345 -17.60 -15.09 -1.23
C THR A 345 -16.87 -14.54 -2.45
N LYS A 346 -17.09 -15.07 -3.67
CA LYS A 346 -16.42 -14.47 -4.84
C LYS A 346 -16.90 -13.04 -5.05
N PRO A 347 -16.00 -12.04 -5.15
CA PRO A 347 -16.40 -10.69 -5.50
C PRO A 347 -17.12 -10.73 -6.86
N LYS A 348 -18.41 -10.35 -6.87
CA LYS A 348 -19.20 -10.28 -8.09
C LYS A 348 -18.73 -9.07 -8.89
N ILE A 349 -17.79 -9.28 -9.81
CA ILE A 349 -17.36 -8.26 -10.77
C ILE A 349 -18.60 -7.88 -11.60
N LYS A 350 -19.11 -6.66 -11.44
CA LYS A 350 -20.15 -6.12 -12.33
C LYS A 350 -19.52 -5.87 -13.70
N PRO A 351 -20.03 -6.45 -14.79
CA PRO A 351 -19.56 -6.08 -16.12
C PRO A 351 -19.97 -4.63 -16.41
N ILE A 352 -18.99 -3.78 -16.70
CA ILE A 352 -19.22 -2.42 -17.20
C ILE A 352 -19.87 -2.56 -18.58
N GLN A 353 -21.13 -2.13 -18.70
CA GLN A 353 -21.78 -2.01 -19.99
C GLN A 353 -21.08 -0.89 -20.77
N SER A 354 -20.38 -1.25 -21.84
CA SER A 354 -19.89 -0.28 -22.80
C SER A 354 -21.09 0.37 -23.49
N ASN A 355 -21.44 1.60 -23.11
CA ASN A 355 -22.38 2.43 -23.87
C ASN A 355 -21.72 2.89 -25.17
N GLY A 356 -21.68 1.98 -26.15
CA GLY A 356 -21.37 2.30 -27.53
C GLY A 356 -22.63 2.83 -28.23
N HIS A 357 -22.94 4.12 -28.05
CA HIS A 357 -23.80 4.82 -28.99
C HIS A 357 -22.95 5.60 -29.99
N VAL A 358 -22.57 4.92 -31.07
CA VAL A 358 -22.18 5.58 -32.32
C VAL A 358 -23.47 6.02 -33.00
N ALA A 359 -23.86 7.27 -32.82
CA ALA A 359 -24.92 7.87 -33.62
C ALA A 359 -24.31 8.47 -34.89
N SER A 360 -24.51 7.77 -36.00
CA SER A 360 -24.26 8.25 -37.36
C SER A 360 -25.03 9.55 -37.62
N VAL A 361 -24.31 10.61 -37.96
CA VAL A 361 -24.88 11.86 -38.48
C VAL A 361 -25.37 11.58 -39.89
N ASP A 362 -26.68 11.60 -40.11
CA ASP A 362 -27.24 11.69 -41.45
C ASP A 362 -28.06 12.96 -41.60
N ARG A 363 -27.74 13.69 -42.67
CA ARG A 363 -28.03 15.10 -42.88
C ARG A 363 -29.06 15.21 -44.00
N ARG A 364 -30.33 15.46 -43.67
CA ARG A 364 -31.29 15.99 -44.66
C ARG A 364 -32.22 17.06 -44.08
N GLN A 365 -32.28 18.14 -44.84
CA GLN A 365 -32.99 19.40 -44.65
C GLN A 365 -34.50 19.22 -44.68
N SER A 366 -35.24 20.05 -43.95
CA SER A 366 -36.24 20.95 -44.56
C SER A 366 -36.70 22.02 -43.56
N LEU A 367 -37.00 23.19 -44.14
CA LEU A 367 -37.37 24.46 -43.52
C LEU A 367 -38.82 24.43 -43.01
N THR A 368 -39.14 25.19 -41.95
CA THR A 368 -40.17 26.26 -41.96
C THR A 368 -40.40 26.89 -40.57
N THR A 369 -40.10 28.19 -40.50
CA THR A 369 -40.87 29.31 -39.90
C THR A 369 -41.62 29.17 -38.56
N SER A 370 -41.17 30.04 -37.64
CA SER A 370 -41.94 31.12 -36.99
C SER A 370 -42.51 30.95 -35.57
N ALA A 371 -42.29 32.06 -34.85
CA ALA A 371 -43.15 32.73 -33.89
C ALA A 371 -43.04 32.36 -32.41
N LEU A 372 -42.92 33.45 -31.67
CA LEU A 372 -42.86 33.62 -30.23
C LEU A 372 -44.23 33.37 -29.58
N ASP A 373 -44.12 33.02 -28.29
CA ASP A 373 -44.87 33.57 -27.15
C ASP A 373 -45.96 32.74 -26.44
N GLU A 374 -45.92 32.94 -25.11
CA GLU A 374 -46.93 32.75 -24.06
C GLU A 374 -47.21 31.37 -23.43
N GLN A 375 -46.62 31.22 -22.23
CA GLN A 375 -47.24 30.87 -20.94
C GLN A 375 -48.55 30.06 -20.90
N ARG A 376 -48.50 28.88 -20.26
CA ARG A 376 -49.53 28.44 -19.28
C ARG A 376 -49.07 27.30 -18.36
N LYS A 377 -48.86 27.67 -17.09
CA LYS A 377 -49.19 27.01 -15.81
C LYS A 377 -49.31 25.47 -15.73
N CYS A 378 -48.46 24.95 -14.82
CA CYS A 378 -48.80 24.14 -13.63
C CYS A 378 -48.88 22.60 -13.73
N THR A 379 -48.36 21.99 -12.65
CA THR A 379 -48.59 20.63 -12.12
C THR A 379 -48.07 19.45 -12.93
N THR A 380 -46.96 18.83 -12.50
CA THR A 380 -47.02 17.68 -11.56
C THR A 380 -45.61 17.38 -11.05
N GLN A 381 -45.39 17.55 -9.74
CA GLN A 381 -44.28 16.88 -9.03
C GLN A 381 -44.54 15.37 -9.11
N LYS A 382 -43.68 14.63 -9.82
CA LYS A 382 -43.52 13.20 -9.58
C LYS A 382 -42.35 13.03 -8.63
N HIS A 383 -42.70 12.82 -7.37
CA HIS A 383 -41.89 12.10 -6.39
C HIS A 383 -41.22 10.90 -7.07
N ILE A 384 -39.91 10.97 -7.27
CA ILE A 384 -39.09 9.76 -7.33
C ILE A 384 -38.76 9.46 -5.88
N THR A 385 -39.53 8.52 -5.35
CA THR A 385 -39.33 7.92 -4.04
C THR A 385 -37.89 7.43 -3.95
N GLN A 386 -37.17 7.91 -2.94
CA GLN A 386 -35.90 7.36 -2.50
C GLN A 386 -36.08 5.86 -2.28
N THR A 387 -35.63 5.05 -3.23
CA THR A 387 -35.36 3.64 -2.96
C THR A 387 -34.10 3.60 -2.12
N SER A 388 -34.26 3.10 -0.90
CA SER A 388 -33.24 2.82 0.10
C SER A 388 -31.92 2.33 -0.50
N PRO A 389 -30.76 2.67 0.10
CA PRO A 389 -29.49 2.17 -0.39
C PRO A 389 -29.54 0.63 -0.34
N ALA A 390 -29.34 0.02 -1.50
CA ALA A 390 -29.19 -1.41 -1.61
C ALA A 390 -28.07 -1.85 -0.66
N LYS A 391 -28.30 -2.93 0.09
CA LYS A 391 -27.27 -3.61 0.90
C LYS A 391 -25.98 -3.72 0.06
N PRO A 392 -24.80 -3.38 0.63
CA PRO A 392 -23.55 -3.52 -0.11
C PRO A 392 -23.40 -4.95 -0.61
N ALA A 393 -22.98 -5.08 -1.86
CA ALA A 393 -22.82 -6.33 -2.56
C ALA A 393 -21.89 -7.28 -1.77
N SER A 394 -22.17 -8.58 -1.87
CA SER A 394 -21.53 -9.70 -1.15
C SER A 394 -20.11 -9.44 -0.64
N SER A 395 -19.94 -9.58 0.68
CA SER A 395 -18.71 -9.57 1.47
C SER A 395 -17.72 -10.65 1.01
N GLY A 396 -16.99 -10.39 -0.07
CA GLY A 396 -15.89 -11.26 -0.46
C GLY A 396 -14.75 -11.15 0.54
N VAL A 397 -14.20 -12.29 0.96
CA VAL A 397 -13.00 -12.33 1.81
C VAL A 397 -11.78 -12.35 0.92
N ASN A 398 -10.94 -11.32 1.04
CA ASN A 398 -9.65 -11.22 0.37
C ASN A 398 -8.50 -11.34 1.39
N ALA A 399 -7.26 -11.36 0.89
CA ALA A 399 -6.08 -11.51 1.75
C ALA A 399 -5.89 -10.33 2.73
N ILE A 400 -6.30 -9.11 2.33
CA ILE A 400 -6.25 -7.91 3.18
C ILE A 400 -7.13 -8.09 4.43
N LEU A 401 -8.39 -8.50 4.25
CA LEU A 401 -9.32 -8.67 5.37
C LEU A 401 -8.88 -9.81 6.31
N ILE A 402 -8.29 -10.87 5.77
CA ILE A 402 -7.71 -11.95 6.59
C ILE A 402 -6.52 -11.40 7.39
N ASP A 403 -5.64 -10.61 6.78
CA ASP A 403 -4.49 -9.99 7.45
C ASP A 403 -4.92 -9.11 8.61
N PHE A 404 -5.81 -8.15 8.37
CA PHE A 404 -6.33 -7.25 9.41
C PHE A 404 -6.96 -8.05 10.56
N PHE A 405 -7.78 -9.05 10.25
CA PHE A 405 -8.38 -9.93 11.26
C PHE A 405 -7.33 -10.68 12.09
N LEU A 406 -6.30 -11.23 11.45
CA LEU A 406 -5.22 -11.94 12.12
C LEU A 406 -4.39 -11.00 13.00
N TYR A 407 -4.08 -9.80 12.53
CA TYR A 407 -3.36 -8.79 13.28
C TYR A 407 -4.12 -8.38 14.55
N ASP A 408 -5.40 -8.01 14.41
CA ASP A 408 -6.26 -7.62 15.53
C ASP A 408 -6.39 -8.76 16.55
N THR A 409 -6.58 -10.00 16.06
CA THR A 409 -6.68 -11.17 16.93
C THR A 409 -5.39 -11.38 17.72
N MET A 410 -4.21 -11.18 17.11
CA MET A 410 -2.94 -11.30 17.82
C MET A 410 -2.79 -10.20 18.88
N LYS A 411 -3.20 -8.97 18.58
CA LYS A 411 -3.21 -7.87 19.55
C LYS A 411 -4.17 -8.12 20.72
N GLU A 412 -5.35 -8.70 20.47
CA GLU A 412 -6.28 -9.14 21.51
C GLU A 412 -5.65 -10.22 22.40
N LEU A 413 -4.97 -11.21 21.82
CA LEU A 413 -4.30 -12.28 22.56
C LEU A 413 -3.11 -11.78 23.39
N GLU A 414 -2.31 -10.86 22.86
CA GLU A 414 -1.20 -10.21 23.58
C GLU A 414 -1.73 -9.45 24.82
N ARG A 415 -2.78 -8.64 24.64
CA ARG A 415 -3.40 -7.90 25.75
C ARG A 415 -3.94 -8.83 26.84
N ASP A 416 -4.45 -9.98 26.45
CA ASP A 416 -4.98 -11.00 27.36
C ASP A 416 -3.87 -11.90 27.97
N GLY A 417 -2.60 -11.74 27.58
CA GLY A 417 -1.49 -12.60 28.02
C GLY A 417 -1.59 -14.04 27.52
N LYS A 418 -2.23 -14.27 26.37
CA LYS A 418 -2.53 -15.61 25.79
C LYS A 418 -1.66 -15.94 24.57
N GLU A 419 -0.59 -15.19 24.34
CA GLU A 419 0.38 -15.49 23.29
C GLU A 419 1.25 -16.70 23.68
N GLN A 420 1.42 -17.65 22.74
CA GLN A 420 2.18 -18.89 23.00
C GLN A 420 3.65 -18.81 22.59
N ILE A 421 3.97 -17.85 21.73
CA ILE A 421 5.29 -17.57 21.23
C ILE A 421 5.46 -16.04 21.20
N PRO A 422 6.62 -15.48 21.57
CA PRO A 422 6.84 -14.06 21.44
C PRO A 422 6.78 -13.62 19.98
N HIS A 423 6.55 -12.33 19.76
CA HIS A 423 6.59 -11.75 18.43
C HIS A 423 7.99 -11.89 17.82
N HIS A 424 8.03 -12.18 16.53
CA HIS A 424 9.27 -12.35 15.80
C HIS A 424 10.01 -11.02 15.75
N ARG A 425 11.24 -10.95 16.27
CA ARG A 425 12.06 -9.73 16.14
C ARG A 425 12.74 -9.66 14.77
N THR A 426 11.97 -9.96 13.72
CA THR A 426 12.33 -9.63 12.33
C THR A 426 12.24 -8.14 12.19
N ARG A 427 13.28 -7.50 11.64
CA ARG A 427 13.25 -6.05 11.53
C ARG A 427 13.06 -5.45 10.13
N SER A 428 12.74 -6.18 9.04
CA SER A 428 12.26 -5.63 7.71
C SER A 428 13.04 -4.44 7.09
N ILE A 429 12.80 -3.93 5.88
CA ILE A 429 13.65 -2.83 5.34
C ILE A 429 13.78 -1.56 6.21
N TRP A 430 12.93 -1.37 7.22
CA TRP A 430 13.01 -0.31 8.21
C TRP A 430 13.22 -0.94 9.60
N TYR A 431 14.50 -1.14 9.95
CA TYR A 431 14.99 -1.73 11.20
C TYR A 431 14.88 -0.73 12.36
#